data_AF-A0A1C6YUT9-F1
#
_entry.id   AF-A0A1C6YUT9-F1
#
_cell.length_a   1.000
_cell.length_b   1.000
_cell.length_c   1.000
_cell.angle_alpha   90.00
_cell.angle_beta   90.00
_cell.angle_gamma   90.00
#
_symmetry.space_group_name_H-M   'P 1'
#
loop_
_entity.id
_entity.type
_entity.pdbx_description
1 polymer ?
#
loop_
_entity_poly.entity_id
_entity_poly.type
_entity_poly.pdbx_seq_one_letter_code
_entity_poly.pdbx_strand_id
1 'polypeptide(L)'
;MAGLPAARQTDQTTIGGPITQGSLGVLIGAPSGVACSTCPNGQKVGKPVNPLLGAKVLSAETDVALPAAVPFILSRSYSSYQTDTPAPVGLLGPGWQLPSGISLLVTKTGLILNDNGGRSLHFNTLAVGEAHFSRSESLWLVRGGLLERDK
;
A
#
# COMPACT_ATOMS: atom_id res chain seq x y z
N MET A 1 3.07 -27.91 -1.41
CA MET A 1 4.19 -27.01 -1.73
C MET A 1 4.81 -26.62 -0.39
N ALA A 2 5.96 -27.19 -0.01
CA ALA A 2 6.61 -26.89 1.27
C ALA A 2 7.28 -25.51 1.19
N GLY A 3 7.04 -24.65 2.18
CA GLY A 3 7.60 -23.30 2.21
C GLY A 3 9.13 -23.32 2.26
N LEU A 4 9.75 -22.24 1.80
CA LEU A 4 11.21 -22.08 1.88
C LEU A 4 11.63 -21.95 3.35
N PRO A 5 12.80 -22.48 3.75
CA PRO A 5 13.31 -22.36 5.11
C PRO A 5 13.51 -20.89 5.51
N ALA A 6 13.09 -20.53 6.72
CA ALA A 6 13.32 -19.22 7.33
C ALA A 6 14.27 -19.36 8.53
N ALA A 7 15.11 -18.34 8.76
CA ALA A 7 16.07 -18.33 9.87
C ALA A 7 15.47 -17.66 11.11
N ARG A 8 15.72 -18.22 12.29
CA ARG A 8 15.51 -17.51 13.57
C ARG A 8 16.65 -16.52 13.81
N GLN A 9 16.42 -15.54 14.67
CA GLN A 9 17.43 -14.53 15.03
C GLN A 9 18.75 -15.13 15.57
N THR A 10 18.70 -16.34 16.13
CA THR A 10 19.88 -17.05 16.69
C THR A 10 20.49 -18.09 15.74
N ASP A 11 19.91 -18.30 14.55
CA ASP A 11 20.41 -19.27 13.58
C ASP A 11 21.62 -18.68 12.83
N GLN A 12 22.65 -19.51 12.58
CA GLN A 12 23.83 -19.06 11.83
C GLN A 12 23.50 -18.96 10.34
N THR A 13 23.89 -17.84 9.72
CA THR A 13 23.86 -17.63 8.27
C THR A 13 25.26 -17.31 7.77
N THR A 14 25.56 -17.72 6.54
CA THR A 14 26.69 -17.11 5.81
C THR A 14 26.34 -15.64 5.56
N ILE A 15 27.33 -14.72 5.57
CA ILE A 15 27.08 -13.29 5.31
C ILE A 15 26.31 -13.13 3.99
N GLY A 16 25.02 -12.76 4.08
CA GLY A 16 24.11 -12.64 2.94
C GLY A 16 23.77 -13.94 2.21
N GLY A 17 24.05 -15.10 2.80
CA GLY A 17 23.90 -16.43 2.20
C GLY A 17 22.90 -17.34 2.92
N PRO A 18 22.83 -18.64 2.54
CA PRO A 18 21.87 -19.59 3.08
C PRO A 18 22.10 -19.87 4.57
N ILE A 19 21.07 -20.39 5.25
CA ILE A 19 21.12 -20.82 6.65
C ILE A 19 22.07 -22.01 6.77
N THR A 20 23.08 -21.89 7.61
CA THR A 20 24.11 -22.92 7.83
C THR A 20 23.86 -23.72 9.09
N GLN A 21 23.07 -23.18 10.04
CA GLN A 21 22.62 -23.88 11.23
C GLN A 21 21.19 -23.45 11.60
N GLY A 22 20.22 -24.35 11.49
CA GLY A 22 18.80 -24.10 11.78
C GLY A 22 17.91 -25.31 11.44
N SER A 23 16.69 -25.36 11.98
CA SER A 23 15.74 -26.44 11.65
C SER A 23 15.06 -26.18 10.31
N LEU A 24 15.04 -27.17 9.42
CA LEU A 24 14.33 -27.13 8.13
C LEU A 24 12.81 -26.89 8.28
N GLY A 25 12.26 -26.99 9.49
CA GLY A 25 10.84 -26.82 9.78
C GLY A 25 10.42 -25.39 10.13
N VAL A 26 11.32 -24.40 10.13
CA VAL A 26 10.96 -23.00 10.43
C VAL A 26 10.45 -22.33 9.15
N LEU A 27 9.14 -22.10 9.11
CA LEU A 27 8.46 -21.40 8.02
C LEU A 27 8.12 -19.97 8.44
N ILE A 28 8.03 -19.05 7.49
CA ILE A 28 7.51 -17.70 7.72
C ILE A 28 6.10 -17.81 8.34
N GLY A 29 5.92 -17.28 9.55
CA GLY A 29 4.66 -17.33 10.30
C GLY A 29 4.56 -18.44 11.36
N ALA A 30 5.63 -19.19 11.64
CA ALA A 30 5.64 -20.18 12.72
C ALA A 30 5.53 -19.49 14.10
N PRO A 31 4.65 -19.99 15.01
CA PRO A 31 4.42 -19.36 16.32
C PRO A 31 5.63 -19.38 17.27
N SER A 32 6.69 -20.14 16.93
CA SER A 32 7.90 -20.31 17.74
C SER A 32 9.14 -19.53 17.24
N GLY A 33 9.01 -18.65 16.23
CA GLY A 33 10.15 -17.90 15.70
C GLY A 33 9.80 -16.55 15.07
N VAL A 34 10.41 -15.48 15.57
CA VAL A 34 10.39 -14.16 14.91
C VAL A 34 11.46 -14.17 13.81
N ALA A 35 11.05 -14.09 12.55
CA ALA A 35 11.97 -13.92 11.43
C ALA A 35 12.61 -12.52 11.48
N CYS A 36 13.94 -12.43 11.38
CA CYS A 36 14.65 -11.15 11.54
C CYS A 36 14.44 -10.22 10.33
N SER A 37 13.42 -9.37 10.37
CA SER A 37 13.20 -8.27 9.42
C SER A 37 13.98 -7.00 9.78
N THR A 38 14.66 -6.97 10.93
CA THR A 38 15.30 -5.79 11.53
C THR A 38 16.82 -5.92 11.70
N CYS A 39 17.43 -7.01 11.22
CA CYS A 39 18.88 -7.19 11.28
C CYS A 39 19.59 -6.19 10.34
N PRO A 40 20.71 -5.57 10.74
CA PRO A 40 21.54 -4.77 9.84
C PRO A 40 22.01 -5.63 8.67
N ASN A 41 21.80 -5.18 7.42
CA ASN A 41 21.99 -5.96 6.19
C ASN A 41 21.07 -7.18 5.99
N GLY A 42 20.00 -7.29 6.77
CA GLY A 42 18.93 -8.26 6.52
C GLY A 42 18.28 -7.97 5.18
N GLN A 43 18.56 -8.81 4.18
CA GLN A 43 17.90 -8.72 2.89
C GLN A 43 16.39 -8.77 3.10
N LYS A 44 15.66 -7.72 2.70
CA LYS A 44 14.20 -7.74 2.50
C LYS A 44 13.82 -8.61 1.28
N VAL A 45 14.54 -9.69 1.02
CA VAL A 45 14.21 -10.64 -0.04
C VAL A 45 13.25 -11.66 0.55
N GLY A 46 12.02 -11.23 0.73
CA GLY A 46 10.86 -12.09 0.87
C GLY A 46 9.93 -11.84 -0.31
N LYS A 47 9.15 -12.83 -0.73
CA LYS A 47 7.95 -12.58 -1.55
C LYS A 47 6.98 -11.86 -0.60
N PRO A 48 6.81 -10.53 -0.70
CA PRO A 48 6.06 -9.79 0.31
C PRO A 48 4.59 -10.05 0.05
N VAL A 49 4.10 -11.19 0.52
CA VAL A 49 2.73 -11.60 0.39
C VAL A 49 2.03 -11.15 1.66
N ASN A 50 0.98 -10.34 1.52
CA ASN A 50 0.04 -10.08 2.59
C ASN A 50 -0.75 -11.37 2.85
N PRO A 51 -0.59 -12.02 4.02
CA PRO A 51 -1.21 -13.32 4.28
C PRO A 51 -2.73 -13.23 4.47
N LEU A 52 -3.26 -12.06 4.85
CA LEU A 52 -4.70 -11.83 4.97
C LEU A 52 -5.36 -11.72 3.59
N LEU A 53 -4.68 -11.05 2.65
CA LEU A 53 -5.21 -10.79 1.31
C LEU A 53 -4.75 -11.81 0.25
N GLY A 54 -3.77 -12.66 0.58
CA GLY A 54 -3.12 -13.56 -0.38
C GLY A 54 -2.37 -12.84 -1.50
N ALA A 55 -2.07 -11.54 -1.33
CA ALA A 55 -1.61 -10.66 -2.39
C ALA A 55 -0.14 -10.29 -2.25
N LYS A 56 0.58 -10.19 -3.39
CA LYS A 56 1.92 -9.65 -3.42
C LYS A 56 1.87 -8.13 -3.30
N VAL A 57 2.56 -7.57 -2.30
CA VAL A 57 2.58 -6.14 -1.99
C VAL A 57 4.02 -5.66 -1.90
N LEU A 58 4.44 -4.77 -2.81
CA LEU A 58 5.70 -4.04 -2.68
C LEU A 58 5.39 -2.69 -2.03
N SER A 59 6.00 -2.44 -0.87
CA SER A 59 5.92 -1.14 -0.19
C SER A 59 6.42 -0.02 -1.12
N ALA A 60 6.02 1.23 -0.80
CA ALA A 60 6.45 2.38 -1.58
C ALA A 60 7.98 2.48 -1.65
N GLU A 61 8.51 2.54 -2.87
CA GLU A 61 9.92 2.78 -3.17
C GLU A 61 10.03 4.16 -3.84
N THR A 62 11.00 4.96 -3.40
CA THR A 62 11.32 6.24 -4.02
C THR A 62 12.17 6.01 -5.26
N ASP A 63 11.63 6.33 -6.43
CA ASP A 63 12.34 6.23 -7.70
C ASP A 63 13.23 7.45 -7.95
N VAL A 64 12.70 8.65 -7.67
CA VAL A 64 13.39 9.93 -7.90
C VAL A 64 13.08 10.89 -6.76
N ALA A 65 14.10 11.55 -6.24
CA ALA A 65 13.96 12.65 -5.29
C ALA A 65 14.81 13.83 -5.78
N LEU A 66 14.16 14.95 -6.11
CA LEU A 66 14.84 16.19 -6.50
C LEU A 66 14.88 17.15 -5.30
N PRO A 67 16.08 17.51 -4.81
CA PRO A 67 16.19 18.43 -3.69
C PRO A 67 15.80 19.85 -4.12
N ALA A 68 14.89 20.46 -3.35
CA ALA A 68 14.44 21.85 -3.51
C ALA A 68 13.78 22.31 -2.20
N ALA A 69 13.44 23.60 -2.10
CA ALA A 69 12.69 24.13 -0.94
C ALA A 69 11.34 23.42 -0.76
N VAL A 70 10.72 22.98 -1.87
CA VAL A 70 9.61 22.03 -1.89
C VAL A 70 10.08 20.81 -2.70
N PRO A 71 10.39 19.68 -2.07
CA PRO A 71 10.99 18.54 -2.77
C PRO A 71 10.00 17.89 -3.73
N PHE A 72 10.49 17.49 -4.89
CA PHE A 72 9.76 16.60 -5.79
C PHE A 72 10.18 15.16 -5.50
N ILE A 73 9.22 14.33 -5.10
CA ILE A 73 9.45 12.91 -4.79
C ILE A 73 8.51 12.09 -5.66
N LEU A 74 9.09 11.28 -6.54
CA LEU A 74 8.39 10.24 -7.25
C LEU A 74 8.62 8.93 -6.52
N SER A 75 7.52 8.28 -6.14
CA SER A 75 7.55 6.95 -5.55
C SER A 75 6.43 6.11 -6.13
N ARG A 76 6.64 4.79 -6.12
CA ARG A 76 5.63 3.83 -6.54
C ARG A 76 5.50 2.70 -5.53
N SER A 77 4.31 2.16 -5.41
CA SER A 77 4.04 0.90 -4.71
C SER A 77 3.44 -0.09 -5.68
N TYR A 78 3.39 -1.36 -5.27
CA TYR A 78 2.71 -2.40 -6.03
C TYR A 78 1.82 -3.22 -5.12
N SER A 79 0.65 -3.59 -5.62
CA SER A 79 -0.24 -4.59 -5.03
C SER A 79 -0.85 -5.43 -6.13
N SER A 80 -0.76 -6.76 -6.00
CA SER A 80 -1.48 -7.69 -6.87
C SER A 80 -2.94 -7.90 -6.42
N TYR A 81 -3.34 -7.31 -5.28
CA TYR A 81 -4.71 -7.41 -4.80
C TYR A 81 -5.62 -6.54 -5.66
N GLN A 82 -6.74 -7.10 -6.08
CA GLN A 82 -7.78 -6.37 -6.80
C GLN A 82 -9.06 -6.44 -5.98
N THR A 83 -9.62 -5.29 -5.62
CA THR A 83 -10.93 -5.21 -4.98
C THR A 83 -12.04 -5.46 -5.98
N ASP A 84 -13.25 -5.74 -5.49
CA ASP A 84 -14.45 -5.92 -6.33
C ASP A 84 -14.74 -4.67 -7.18
N THR A 85 -14.42 -3.49 -6.65
CA THR A 85 -14.48 -2.20 -7.35
C THR A 85 -13.07 -1.65 -7.53
N PRO A 86 -12.29 -2.11 -8.53
CA PRO A 86 -10.93 -1.62 -8.73
C PRO A 86 -10.94 -0.19 -9.27
N ALA A 87 -9.92 0.59 -8.93
CA ALA A 87 -9.62 1.84 -9.60
C ALA A 87 -9.20 1.57 -11.06
N PRO A 88 -9.36 2.55 -11.97
CA PRO A 88 -8.81 2.47 -13.31
C PRO A 88 -7.29 2.22 -13.30
N VAL A 89 -6.80 1.52 -14.31
CA VAL A 89 -5.36 1.25 -14.45
C VAL A 89 -4.60 2.56 -14.63
N GLY A 90 -3.63 2.80 -13.74
CA GLY A 90 -2.80 4.00 -13.75
C GLY A 90 -1.67 3.96 -14.77
N LEU A 91 -0.86 5.02 -14.77
CA LEU A 91 0.23 5.25 -15.73
C LEU A 91 1.26 4.11 -15.81
N LEU A 92 1.53 3.43 -14.69
CA LEU A 92 2.56 2.39 -14.59
C LEU A 92 2.03 0.97 -14.88
N GLY A 93 0.76 0.85 -15.27
CA GLY A 93 0.11 -0.43 -15.56
C GLY A 93 -0.52 -1.11 -14.34
N PRO A 94 -1.07 -2.32 -14.53
CA PRO A 94 -1.85 -3.01 -13.50
C PRO A 94 -1.07 -3.27 -12.20
N GLY A 95 -1.72 -3.01 -11.08
CA GLY A 95 -1.18 -3.25 -9.74
C GLY A 95 -0.13 -2.25 -9.27
N TRP A 96 0.36 -1.35 -10.13
CA TRP A 96 1.25 -0.27 -9.73
C TRP A 96 0.44 0.96 -9.30
N GLN A 97 0.83 1.57 -8.18
CA GLN A 97 0.21 2.79 -7.66
C GLN A 97 1.24 3.91 -7.48
N LEU A 98 0.78 5.13 -7.72
CA LEU A 98 1.51 6.36 -7.46
C LEU A 98 0.76 7.12 -6.34
N PRO A 99 1.46 7.81 -5.42
CA PRO A 99 0.79 8.68 -4.43
C PRO A 99 -0.10 9.74 -5.08
N SER A 100 0.29 10.23 -6.26
CA SER A 100 -0.48 11.17 -7.07
C SER A 100 -1.63 10.53 -7.86
N GLY A 101 -1.83 9.22 -7.75
CA GLY A 101 -2.89 8.47 -8.46
C GLY A 101 -4.28 8.64 -7.85
N ILE A 102 -4.40 9.34 -6.71
CA ILE A 102 -5.69 9.65 -6.09
C ILE A 102 -6.49 10.57 -7.02
N SER A 103 -7.73 10.21 -7.31
CA SER A 103 -8.61 11.01 -8.17
C SER A 103 -10.07 10.93 -7.71
N LEU A 104 -10.81 12.02 -7.91
CA LEU A 104 -12.25 12.09 -7.65
C LEU A 104 -12.99 12.27 -8.97
N LEU A 105 -13.84 11.31 -9.33
CA LEU A 105 -14.73 11.42 -10.47
C LEU A 105 -16.12 11.86 -10.02
N VAL A 106 -16.65 12.85 -10.72
CA VAL A 106 -18.05 13.27 -10.59
C VAL A 106 -18.84 12.60 -11.69
N THR A 107 -19.84 11.80 -11.33
CA THR A 107 -20.74 11.14 -12.28
C THR A 107 -22.15 11.69 -12.15
N LYS A 108 -23.06 11.28 -13.04
CA LYS A 108 -24.48 11.66 -12.93
C LYS A 108 -25.17 11.09 -11.68
N THR A 109 -24.66 9.99 -11.15
CA THR A 109 -25.29 9.21 -10.07
C THR A 109 -24.56 9.34 -8.73
N GLY A 110 -23.37 9.94 -8.69
CA GLY A 110 -22.58 10.01 -7.46
C GLY A 110 -21.16 10.54 -7.66
N LEU A 111 -20.33 10.28 -6.66
CA LEU A 111 -18.91 10.57 -6.65
C LEU A 111 -18.14 9.25 -6.51
N ILE A 112 -17.01 9.14 -7.21
CA ILE A 112 -16.11 7.98 -7.10
C ILE A 112 -14.72 8.49 -6.73
N LEU A 113 -14.24 8.13 -5.54
CA LEU A 113 -12.88 8.37 -5.11
C LEU A 113 -12.03 7.15 -5.44
N ASN A 114 -11.12 7.29 -6.39
CA ASN A 114 -10.05 6.33 -6.60
C ASN A 114 -8.92 6.65 -5.63
N ASP A 115 -8.60 5.73 -4.73
CA ASP A 115 -7.51 5.90 -3.78
C ASP A 115 -6.16 5.43 -4.34
N ASN A 116 -5.09 5.67 -3.59
CA ASN A 116 -3.74 5.22 -3.92
C ASN A 116 -3.51 3.72 -3.59
N GLY A 117 -4.53 3.02 -3.10
CA GLY A 117 -4.54 1.56 -2.92
C GLY A 117 -5.07 0.82 -4.14
N GLY A 118 -5.53 1.54 -5.17
CA GLY A 118 -6.12 0.95 -6.38
C GLY A 118 -7.59 0.57 -6.21
N ARG A 119 -8.29 1.17 -5.24
CA ARG A 119 -9.72 0.92 -4.97
C ARG A 119 -10.57 2.10 -5.47
N SER A 120 -11.78 1.78 -5.92
CA SER A 120 -12.84 2.76 -6.19
C SER A 120 -13.85 2.79 -5.04
N LEU A 121 -13.94 3.92 -4.36
CA LEU A 121 -14.87 4.18 -3.26
C LEU A 121 -16.04 5.04 -3.77
N HIS A 122 -17.27 4.58 -3.55
CA HIS A 122 -18.48 5.20 -4.09
C HIS A 122 -19.20 6.02 -3.02
N PHE A 123 -19.59 7.24 -3.39
CA PHE A 123 -20.30 8.18 -2.54
C PHE A 123 -21.51 8.78 -3.26
N ASN A 124 -22.47 9.29 -2.50
CA ASN A 124 -23.53 10.13 -3.03
C ASN A 124 -22.95 11.46 -3.54
N THR A 125 -23.71 12.14 -4.41
CA THR A 125 -23.38 13.52 -4.80
C THR A 125 -23.47 14.44 -3.57
N LEU A 126 -22.55 15.40 -3.48
CA LEU A 126 -22.54 16.41 -2.43
C LEU A 126 -23.03 17.75 -2.98
N ALA A 127 -23.96 18.39 -2.28
CA ALA A 127 -24.31 19.79 -2.48
C ALA A 127 -23.16 20.71 -2.08
N VAL A 128 -23.21 21.97 -2.53
CA VAL A 128 -22.20 22.97 -2.19
C VAL A 128 -22.23 23.22 -0.67
N GLY A 129 -21.08 23.13 -0.01
CA GLY A 129 -20.97 23.26 1.45
C GLY A 129 -21.28 21.98 2.23
N GLU A 130 -21.67 20.89 1.56
CA GLU A 130 -21.98 19.61 2.20
C GLU A 130 -20.71 18.79 2.49
N ALA A 131 -20.77 18.01 3.57
CA ALA A 131 -19.73 17.08 3.98
C ALA A 131 -20.33 15.70 4.27
N HIS A 132 -19.58 14.65 3.91
CA HIS A 132 -19.93 13.26 4.20
C HIS A 132 -18.75 12.55 4.87
N PHE A 133 -19.03 11.83 5.96
CA PHE A 133 -18.05 11.02 6.67
C PHE A 133 -18.24 9.53 6.38
N SER A 134 -17.21 8.90 5.81
CA SER A 134 -17.15 7.45 5.68
C SER A 134 -16.60 6.82 6.94
N ARG A 135 -17.43 6.05 7.66
CA ARG A 135 -16.97 5.30 8.84
C ARG A 135 -16.03 4.15 8.46
N SER A 136 -16.31 3.44 7.37
CA SER A 136 -15.48 2.30 6.94
C SER A 136 -14.08 2.73 6.53
N GLU A 137 -13.98 3.89 5.87
CA GLU A 137 -12.69 4.44 5.39
C GLU A 137 -12.08 5.47 6.35
N SER A 138 -12.80 5.86 7.41
CA SER A 138 -12.41 6.89 8.36
C SER A 138 -11.96 8.20 7.70
N LEU A 139 -12.69 8.65 6.67
CA LEU A 139 -12.38 9.87 5.92
C LEU A 139 -13.59 10.77 5.73
N TRP A 140 -13.32 12.06 5.51
CA TRP A 140 -14.31 13.07 5.13
C TRP A 140 -14.19 13.41 3.65
N LEU A 141 -15.32 13.45 2.96
CA LEU A 141 -15.45 14.07 1.64
C LEU A 141 -16.25 15.35 1.81
N VAL A 142 -15.64 16.49 1.46
CA VAL A 142 -16.24 17.81 1.66
C VAL A 142 -16.27 18.54 0.33
N ARG A 143 -17.45 19.05 -0.05
CA ARG A 143 -17.58 19.94 -1.19
C ARG A 143 -17.50 21.38 -0.71
N GLY A 144 -16.40 22.04 -1.06
CA GLY A 144 -16.22 23.46 -0.79
C GLY A 144 -17.27 24.34 -1.46
N GLY A 145 -17.45 25.53 -0.91
CA GLY A 145 -18.36 26.55 -1.41
C GLY A 145 -18.53 27.67 -0.40
N LEU A 146 -18.03 28.86 -0.74
CA LEU A 146 -18.38 30.08 -0.02
C LEU A 146 -19.82 30.44 -0.41
N LEU A 147 -20.76 30.35 0.53
CA LEU A 147 -21.74 31.43 0.64
C LEU A 147 -20.93 32.63 1.15
N GLU A 148 -21.13 33.82 0.55
CA GLU A 148 -20.37 35.05 0.80
C GLU A 148 -19.77 35.14 2.22
N ARG A 149 -18.49 35.52 2.33
CA ARG A 149 -18.05 36.17 3.58
C ARG A 149 -18.85 37.46 3.65
N ASP A 150 -19.84 37.52 4.53
CA ASP A 150 -20.41 38.79 4.96
C ASP A 150 -19.24 39.72 5.31
N LYS A 151 -19.28 40.91 4.70
CA LYS A 151 -18.26 41.96 4.73
C LYS A 151 -17.66 42.22 6.11
#